data_AF-A0AB33BCY0-F1
#
_entry.id   AF-A0AB33BCY0-F1
#
_cell.length_a   1.000
_cell.length_b   1.000
_cell.length_c   1.000
_cell.angle_alpha   90.00
_cell.angle_beta   90.00
_cell.angle_gamma   90.00
#
_symmetry.space_group_name_H-M   'P 1'
#
loop_
_entity.id
_entity.type
_entity.pdbx_description
1 polymer ?
#
loop_
_entity_poly.entity_id
_entity_poly.type
_entity_poly.pdbx_seq_one_letter_code
_entity_poly.pdbx_strand_id
1 'polypeptide(L)'
;MGGVLNPILGFITIILLLISHEKDSKRAEKHEEQREIDLFITRLQYLKSIQQDHVKGLNLIKLDEKGNVSYIPQGNFFFTILLNALSLTMKTARENNNLSSLRQENLLTVCVGLLFYGNNKHYREFIQKNYIHINYQTDIVPFIRKLKRNLQALWDYELLSGLRTQLSPYFRILFHIVETIDNNRIIDEKLKYELIKDVRVMLSSQEQILLLLNSLTSFGEKWNEKNLIVNYKLCRNIGAQENFSEINLKQVVFNLIDASKILDKESYKKSYFE
;
A
#
# COMPACT_ATOMS: atom_id res chain seq x y z
N MET A 1 2.61 -69.20 -38.68
CA MET A 1 1.78 -68.18 -38.01
C MET A 1 2.55 -66.85 -37.81
N GLY A 2 3.14 -66.26 -38.86
CA GLY A 2 4.01 -65.08 -38.72
C GLY A 2 3.51 -63.78 -39.38
N GLY A 3 2.48 -63.85 -40.23
CA GLY A 3 2.07 -62.72 -41.07
C GLY A 3 1.12 -61.71 -40.41
N VAL A 4 0.38 -62.12 -39.37
CA VAL A 4 -0.67 -61.28 -38.74
C VAL A 4 -0.20 -60.67 -37.40
N LEU A 5 0.75 -61.31 -36.71
CA LEU A 5 1.27 -60.81 -35.43
C LEU A 5 2.12 -59.53 -35.59
N ASN A 6 2.93 -59.44 -36.64
CA ASN A 6 3.81 -58.29 -36.89
C ASN A 6 3.06 -56.97 -37.15
N PRO A 7 2.01 -56.94 -37.99
CA PRO A 7 1.18 -55.75 -38.18
C PRO A 7 0.46 -55.31 -36.90
N ILE A 8 -0.03 -56.27 -36.09
CA ILE A 8 -0.70 -55.98 -34.81
C ILE A 8 0.28 -55.36 -33.82
N LEU A 9 1.50 -55.92 -33.70
CA LEU A 9 2.56 -55.37 -32.85
C LEU A 9 3.02 -53.97 -33.31
N GLY A 10 3.13 -53.76 -34.62
CA GLY A 10 3.42 -52.44 -35.20
C GLY A 10 2.34 -51.41 -34.85
N PHE A 11 1.06 -51.80 -34.95
CA PHE A 11 -0.07 -50.94 -34.60
C PHE A 11 -0.10 -50.57 -33.10
N ILE A 12 0.14 -51.55 -32.21
CA ILE A 12 0.25 -51.30 -30.76
C ILE A 12 1.42 -50.35 -30.47
N THR A 13 2.55 -50.50 -31.16
CA THR A 13 3.73 -49.63 -31.00
C THR A 13 3.42 -48.19 -31.40
N ILE A 14 2.70 -47.98 -32.51
CA ILE A 14 2.27 -46.65 -32.95
C ILE A 14 1.33 -46.01 -31.92
N ILE A 15 0.37 -46.76 -31.38
CA ILE A 15 -0.53 -46.26 -30.32
C ILE A 15 0.26 -45.84 -29.08
N LEU A 16 1.22 -46.67 -28.64
CA LEU A 16 2.08 -46.35 -27.48
C LEU A 16 2.94 -45.11 -27.73
N LEU A 17 3.47 -44.94 -28.93
CA LEU A 17 4.24 -43.74 -29.32
C LEU A 17 3.37 -42.48 -29.31
N LEU A 18 2.13 -42.55 -29.82
CA LEU A 18 1.19 -41.44 -29.77
C LEU A 18 0.84 -41.05 -28.32
N ILE A 19 0.57 -42.04 -27.46
CA ILE A 19 0.31 -41.81 -26.03
C ILE A 19 1.54 -41.22 -25.34
N SER A 20 2.75 -41.70 -25.64
CA SER A 20 3.99 -41.16 -25.08
C SER A 20 4.20 -39.72 -25.51
N HIS A 21 4.01 -39.42 -26.80
CA HIS A 21 4.16 -38.07 -27.32
C HIS A 21 3.15 -37.09 -26.71
N GLU A 22 1.89 -37.51 -26.56
CA GLU A 22 0.88 -36.69 -25.88
C GLU A 22 1.25 -36.43 -24.41
N LYS A 23 1.77 -37.44 -23.71
CA LYS A 23 2.23 -37.31 -22.32
C LYS A 23 3.45 -36.40 -22.19
N ASP A 24 4.39 -36.49 -23.12
CA ASP A 24 5.60 -35.66 -23.13
C ASP A 24 5.27 -34.21 -23.51
N SER A 25 4.32 -33.97 -24.42
CA SER A 25 3.78 -32.64 -24.73
C SER A 25 3.13 -31.99 -23.50
N LYS A 26 2.26 -32.73 -22.80
CA LYS A 26 1.63 -32.27 -21.54
C LYS A 26 2.65 -31.99 -20.43
N ARG A 27 3.73 -32.78 -20.35
CA ARG A 27 4.83 -32.52 -19.41
C ARG A 27 5.58 -31.25 -19.78
N ALA A 28 5.89 -31.04 -21.07
CA ALA A 28 6.57 -29.85 -21.53
C ALA A 28 5.75 -28.58 -21.22
N GLU A 29 4.44 -28.59 -21.48
CA GLU A 29 3.52 -27.50 -21.14
C GLU A 29 3.52 -27.21 -19.63
N LYS A 30 3.39 -28.23 -18.79
CA LYS A 30 3.46 -28.07 -17.33
C LYS A 30 4.82 -27.54 -16.85
N HIS A 31 5.91 -27.95 -17.49
CA HIS A 31 7.24 -27.44 -17.18
C HIS A 31 7.42 -25.98 -17.60
N GLU A 32 6.82 -25.56 -18.72
CA GLU A 32 6.81 -24.18 -19.18
C GLU A 32 6.00 -23.29 -18.24
N GLU A 33 4.79 -23.69 -17.85
CA GLU A 33 3.95 -22.98 -16.88
C GLU A 33 4.68 -22.84 -15.53
N GLN A 34 5.28 -23.92 -15.01
CA GLN A 34 6.06 -23.86 -13.78
C GLN A 34 7.23 -22.89 -13.90
N ARG A 35 7.93 -22.86 -15.04
CA ARG A 35 9.02 -21.93 -15.29
C ARG A 35 8.54 -20.48 -15.31
N GLU A 36 7.39 -20.20 -15.89
CA GLU A 36 6.79 -18.86 -15.86
C GLU A 36 6.45 -18.43 -14.44
N ILE A 37 5.89 -19.33 -13.62
CA ILE A 37 5.63 -19.11 -12.20
C ILE A 37 6.93 -18.80 -11.44
N ASP A 38 7.99 -19.58 -11.68
CA ASP A 38 9.28 -19.38 -11.00
C ASP A 38 9.92 -18.03 -11.36
N LEU A 39 9.87 -17.65 -12.64
CA LEU A 39 10.32 -16.33 -13.11
C LEU A 39 9.50 -15.20 -12.49
N PHE A 40 8.19 -15.39 -12.39
CA PHE A 40 7.29 -14.44 -11.76
C PHE A 40 7.62 -14.25 -10.27
N ILE A 41 7.78 -15.34 -9.52
CA ILE A 41 8.16 -15.31 -8.10
C ILE A 41 9.53 -14.63 -7.92
N THR A 42 10.49 -14.93 -8.79
CA THR A 42 11.82 -14.29 -8.76
C THR A 42 11.72 -12.77 -8.95
N ARG A 43 10.91 -12.31 -9.92
CA ARG A 43 10.65 -10.87 -10.12
C ARG A 43 9.98 -10.25 -8.89
N LEU A 44 9.04 -10.94 -8.26
CA LEU A 44 8.40 -10.45 -7.03
C LEU A 44 9.37 -10.32 -5.87
N GLN A 45 10.28 -11.28 -5.69
CA GLN A 45 11.33 -11.21 -4.67
C GLN A 45 12.23 -9.98 -4.87
N TYR A 46 12.60 -9.69 -6.13
CA TYR A 46 13.36 -8.48 -6.46
C TYR A 46 12.58 -7.18 -6.17
N LEU A 47 11.29 -7.11 -6.51
CA LEU A 47 10.47 -5.94 -6.17
C LEU A 47 10.32 -5.77 -4.64
N LYS A 48 10.15 -6.87 -3.91
CA LYS A 48 10.10 -6.88 -2.45
C LYS A 48 11.43 -6.37 -1.85
N SER A 49 12.58 -6.75 -2.40
CA SER A 49 13.87 -6.25 -1.92
C SER A 49 14.02 -4.75 -2.19
N ILE A 50 13.62 -4.26 -3.38
CA ILE A 50 13.59 -2.82 -3.68
C ILE A 50 12.72 -2.07 -2.67
N GLN A 51 11.55 -2.61 -2.33
CA GLN A 51 10.67 -1.99 -1.33
C GLN A 51 11.35 -1.89 0.04
N GLN A 52 12.00 -2.95 0.50
CA GLN A 52 12.72 -2.96 1.77
C GLN A 52 13.90 -2.01 1.77
N ASP A 53 14.65 -1.93 0.68
CA ASP A 53 15.79 -1.02 0.56
C ASP A 53 15.33 0.44 0.49
N HIS A 54 14.21 0.72 -0.16
CA HIS A 54 13.57 2.04 -0.11
C HIS A 54 13.19 2.41 1.33
N VAL A 55 12.59 1.48 2.08
CA VAL A 55 12.24 1.68 3.49
C VAL A 55 13.48 1.94 4.34
N LYS A 56 14.57 1.16 4.18
CA LYS A 56 15.85 1.41 4.87
C LYS A 56 16.45 2.77 4.52
N GLY A 57 16.26 3.23 3.28
CA GLY A 57 16.73 4.52 2.78
C GLY A 57 15.90 5.73 3.24
N LEU A 58 14.76 5.52 3.92
CA LEU A 58 13.94 6.61 4.44
C LEU A 58 14.74 7.44 5.44
N ASN A 59 14.68 8.75 5.24
CA ASN A 59 15.40 9.73 6.03
C ASN A 59 14.54 10.96 6.28
N LEU A 60 14.93 11.75 7.29
CA LEU A 60 14.33 13.04 7.61
C LEU A 60 15.36 14.15 7.48
N ILE A 61 14.88 15.33 7.11
CA ILE A 61 15.72 16.52 7.00
C ILE A 61 15.85 17.17 8.38
N LYS A 62 17.07 17.50 8.75
CA LYS A 62 17.41 18.34 9.90
C LYS A 62 18.19 19.56 9.40
N LEU A 63 17.87 20.74 9.93
CA LEU A 63 18.62 21.97 9.67
C LEU A 63 19.49 22.29 10.87
N ASP A 64 20.73 22.69 10.63
CA ASP A 64 21.56 23.29 11.68
C ASP A 64 21.24 24.78 11.86
N GLU A 65 21.86 25.42 12.86
CA GLU A 65 21.68 26.84 13.17
C GLU A 65 22.06 27.78 12.00
N LYS A 66 22.86 27.30 11.04
CA LYS A 66 23.31 28.03 9.85
C LYS A 66 22.44 27.73 8.63
N GLY A 67 21.44 26.86 8.76
CA GLY A 67 20.54 26.44 7.68
C GLY A 67 21.09 25.33 6.78
N ASN A 68 22.19 24.67 7.16
CA ASN A 68 22.70 23.53 6.40
C ASN A 68 21.81 22.30 6.58
N VAL A 69 21.60 21.58 5.48
CA VAL A 69 20.72 20.41 5.40
C VAL A 69 21.51 19.15 5.74
N SER A 70 21.00 18.37 6.70
CA SER A 70 21.44 17.01 6.99
C SER A 70 20.30 16.02 6.79
N TYR A 71 20.60 14.88 6.16
CA TYR A 71 19.66 13.78 5.99
C TYR A 71 19.92 12.73 7.07
N ILE A 72 18.95 12.51 7.96
CA ILE A 72 19.07 11.58 9.07
C ILE A 72 18.32 10.29 8.72
N PRO A 73 19.02 9.15 8.49
CA PRO A 73 18.37 7.87 8.22
C PRO A 73 17.45 7.46 9.37
N GLN A 74 16.27 6.97 9.04
CA GLN A 74 15.25 6.55 10.00
C GLN A 74 14.80 5.10 9.80
N GLY A 75 14.88 4.59 8.56
CA GLY A 75 14.33 3.26 8.25
C GLY A 75 12.84 3.18 8.62
N ASN A 76 12.45 2.08 9.28
CA ASN A 76 11.09 1.87 9.77
C ASN A 76 10.60 2.93 10.77
N PHE A 77 11.50 3.55 11.55
CA PHE A 77 11.10 4.56 12.54
C PHE A 77 10.50 5.82 11.89
N PHE A 78 10.77 6.03 10.60
CA PHE A 78 10.15 7.07 9.78
C PHE A 78 8.62 7.06 9.88
N PHE A 79 8.00 5.87 9.83
CA PHE A 79 6.54 5.75 9.84
C PHE A 79 5.93 6.15 11.19
N THR A 80 6.61 5.86 12.29
CA THR A 80 6.21 6.32 13.63
C THR A 80 6.24 7.85 13.72
N ILE A 81 7.33 8.48 13.26
CA ILE A 81 7.42 9.96 13.24
C ILE A 81 6.33 10.55 12.34
N LEU A 82 6.12 9.96 11.16
CA LEU A 82 5.12 10.42 10.21
C LEU A 82 3.70 10.33 10.77
N LEU A 83 3.33 9.22 11.39
CA LEU A 83 2.02 9.06 12.01
C LEU A 83 1.81 10.05 13.16
N ASN A 84 2.82 10.27 14.00
CA ASN A 84 2.74 11.26 15.07
C ASN A 84 2.61 12.68 14.52
N ALA A 85 3.38 13.02 13.47
CA ALA A 85 3.27 14.30 12.78
C ALA A 85 1.88 14.49 12.15
N LEU A 86 1.33 13.45 11.53
CA LEU A 86 -0.02 13.47 10.95
C LEU A 86 -1.09 13.65 12.03
N SER A 87 -1.00 12.93 13.16
CA SER A 87 -1.92 13.10 14.28
C SER A 87 -1.90 14.54 14.82
N LEU A 88 -0.71 15.12 15.01
CA LEU A 88 -0.58 16.51 15.43
C LEU A 88 -1.12 17.50 14.38
N THR A 89 -0.90 17.20 13.11
CA THR A 89 -1.42 17.99 11.98
C THR A 89 -2.94 18.01 12.00
N MET A 90 -3.58 16.85 12.15
CA MET A 90 -5.02 16.72 12.26
C MET A 90 -5.57 17.47 13.48
N LYS A 91 -4.97 17.26 14.67
CA LYS A 91 -5.36 17.97 15.89
C LYS A 91 -5.28 19.50 15.70
N THR A 92 -4.18 19.99 15.14
CA THR A 92 -3.98 21.42 14.91
C THR A 92 -4.97 21.98 13.88
N ALA A 93 -5.33 21.19 12.87
CA ALA A 93 -6.33 21.56 11.87
C ALA A 93 -7.75 21.63 12.46
N ARG A 94 -8.09 20.77 13.43
CA ARG A 94 -9.38 20.82 14.14
C ARG A 94 -9.57 22.07 15.02
N GLU A 95 -8.47 22.69 15.44
CA GLU A 95 -8.52 23.96 16.18
C GLU A 95 -8.76 25.17 15.26
N ASN A 96 -8.75 24.99 13.93
CA ASN A 96 -9.05 26.02 12.96
C ASN A 96 -10.52 25.92 12.52
N ASN A 97 -11.27 27.03 12.61
CA ASN A 97 -12.72 27.06 12.39
C ASN A 97 -13.18 26.51 11.02
N ASN A 98 -12.49 26.86 9.94
CA ASN A 98 -12.91 26.45 8.59
C ASN A 98 -12.44 25.03 8.29
N LEU A 99 -11.24 24.64 8.72
CA LEU A 99 -10.75 23.27 8.53
C LEU A 99 -11.51 22.26 9.39
N SER A 100 -11.93 22.63 10.59
CA SER A 100 -12.67 21.74 11.49
C SER A 100 -14.03 21.32 10.93
N SER A 101 -14.67 22.16 10.11
CA SER A 101 -15.92 21.85 9.41
C SER A 101 -15.78 20.83 8.28
N LEU A 102 -14.55 20.50 7.84
CA LEU A 102 -14.35 19.49 6.82
C LEU A 102 -14.72 18.10 7.35
N ARG A 103 -15.40 17.32 6.50
CA ARG A 103 -15.58 15.88 6.70
C ARG A 103 -14.22 15.22 6.98
N GLN A 104 -14.20 14.21 7.84
CA GLN A 104 -12.99 13.53 8.31
C GLN A 104 -12.03 13.10 7.19
N GLU A 105 -12.53 12.50 6.11
CA GLU A 105 -11.74 12.10 4.92
C GLU A 105 -11.10 13.29 4.20
N ASN A 106 -11.82 14.41 4.09
CA ASN A 106 -11.32 15.64 3.49
C ASN A 106 -10.26 16.30 4.38
N LEU A 107 -10.48 16.36 5.69
CA LEU A 107 -9.46 16.86 6.61
C LEU A 107 -8.19 16.01 6.56
N LEU A 108 -8.35 14.69 6.57
CA LEU A 108 -7.23 13.75 6.44
C LEU A 108 -6.46 14.00 5.14
N THR A 109 -7.18 14.17 4.03
CA THR A 109 -6.59 14.47 2.71
C THR A 109 -5.81 15.80 2.71
N VAL A 110 -6.34 16.85 3.35
CA VAL A 110 -5.64 18.13 3.56
C VAL A 110 -4.36 17.92 4.38
N CYS A 111 -4.44 17.19 5.50
CA CYS A 111 -3.31 16.96 6.40
C CYS A 111 -2.20 16.10 5.78
N VAL A 112 -2.57 14.99 5.13
CA VAL A 112 -1.67 14.13 4.36
C VAL A 112 -1.05 14.93 3.21
N GLY A 113 -1.85 15.73 2.51
CA GLY A 113 -1.37 16.61 1.44
C GLY A 113 -0.30 17.60 1.92
N LEU A 114 -0.45 18.18 3.11
CA LEU A 114 0.54 19.09 3.68
C LEU A 114 1.87 18.39 3.98
N LEU A 115 1.84 17.20 4.60
CA LEU A 115 3.07 16.46 4.89
C LEU A 115 3.73 15.92 3.62
N PHE A 116 2.92 15.52 2.64
CA PHE A 116 3.41 15.00 1.36
C PHE A 116 4.05 16.09 0.51
N TYR A 117 3.32 17.18 0.23
CA TYR A 117 3.83 18.26 -0.60
C TYR A 117 4.76 19.21 0.16
N GLY A 118 4.57 19.40 1.46
CA GLY A 118 5.22 20.45 2.24
C GLY A 118 4.53 21.81 2.08
N ASN A 119 4.98 22.81 2.83
CA ASN A 119 4.48 24.18 2.72
C ASN A 119 5.06 24.89 1.48
N ASN A 120 4.62 24.48 0.28
CA ASN A 120 5.08 25.03 -0.99
C ASN A 120 3.94 25.31 -1.98
N LYS A 121 4.31 25.75 -3.18
CA LYS A 121 3.37 26.09 -4.26
C LYS A 121 2.43 24.94 -4.62
N HIS A 122 2.92 23.70 -4.65
CA HIS A 122 2.10 22.55 -5.01
C HIS A 122 1.01 22.28 -3.99
N TYR A 123 1.30 22.41 -2.69
CA TYR A 123 0.27 22.29 -1.67
C TYR A 123 -0.78 23.40 -1.78
N ARG A 124 -0.34 24.64 -2.06
CA ARG A 124 -1.26 25.76 -2.29
C ARG A 124 -2.20 25.50 -3.47
N GLU A 125 -1.65 25.11 -4.62
CA GLU A 125 -2.42 24.75 -5.82
C GLU A 125 -3.39 23.60 -5.53
N PHE A 126 -2.94 22.58 -4.79
CA PHE A 126 -3.77 21.47 -4.37
C PHE A 126 -4.97 21.91 -3.52
N ILE A 127 -4.77 22.77 -2.52
CA ILE A 127 -5.88 23.29 -1.70
C ILE A 127 -6.84 24.14 -2.53
N GLN A 128 -6.31 25.08 -3.31
CA GLN A 128 -7.14 26.00 -4.10
C GLN A 128 -7.98 25.27 -5.15
N LYS A 129 -7.45 24.19 -5.74
CA LYS A 129 -8.16 23.39 -6.74
C LYS A 129 -9.26 22.51 -6.13
N ASN A 130 -8.99 21.87 -4.99
CA ASN A 130 -9.87 20.82 -4.46
C ASN A 130 -10.78 21.30 -3.30
N TYR A 131 -10.45 22.42 -2.66
CA TYR A 131 -11.16 22.94 -1.49
C TYR A 131 -11.41 24.45 -1.64
N ILE A 132 -12.21 24.81 -2.64
CA ILE A 132 -12.47 26.21 -3.06
C ILE A 132 -13.01 27.09 -1.92
N HIS A 133 -13.74 26.51 -0.96
CA HIS A 133 -14.29 27.20 0.20
C HIS A 133 -13.26 27.48 1.31
N ILE A 134 -12.06 26.89 1.22
CA ILE A 134 -10.97 27.12 2.16
C ILE A 134 -10.06 28.22 1.62
N ASN A 135 -9.98 29.33 2.34
CA ASN A 135 -9.11 30.44 1.97
C ASN A 135 -7.68 30.17 2.45
N TYR A 136 -6.75 30.05 1.50
CA TYR A 136 -5.36 29.72 1.83
C TYR A 136 -4.70 30.73 2.78
N GLN A 137 -4.96 32.03 2.62
CA GLN A 137 -4.29 33.06 3.41
C GLN A 137 -4.84 33.16 4.83
N THR A 138 -6.16 33.04 5.01
CA THR A 138 -6.79 33.19 6.32
C THR A 138 -6.89 31.87 7.08
N ASP A 139 -6.96 30.74 6.39
CA ASP A 139 -7.19 29.44 7.03
C ASP A 139 -5.91 28.61 7.09
N ILE A 140 -5.23 28.44 5.94
CA ILE A 140 -4.09 27.54 5.82
C ILE A 140 -2.81 28.14 6.40
N VAL A 141 -2.49 29.41 6.09
CA VAL A 141 -1.25 30.03 6.57
C VAL A 141 -1.18 30.10 8.11
N PRO A 142 -2.23 30.53 8.85
CA PRO A 142 -2.21 30.50 10.31
C PRO A 142 -2.11 29.09 10.88
N PHE A 143 -2.82 28.13 10.28
CA PHE A 143 -2.73 26.71 10.61
C PHE A 143 -1.29 26.18 10.49
N ILE A 144 -0.64 26.38 9.34
CA ILE A 144 0.74 25.94 9.10
C ILE A 144 1.70 26.60 10.08
N ARG A 145 1.54 27.91 10.36
CA ARG A 145 2.40 28.63 11.32
C ARG A 145 2.28 28.05 12.72
N LYS A 146 1.06 27.70 13.15
CA LYS A 146 0.83 27.05 14.45
C LYS A 146 1.42 25.64 14.46
N LEU A 147 1.17 24.85 13.43
CA LEU A 147 1.70 23.50 13.29
C LEU A 147 3.23 23.47 13.30
N LYS A 148 3.90 24.38 12.57
CA LYS A 148 5.36 24.47 12.52
C LYS A 148 5.96 24.63 13.92
N ARG A 149 5.39 25.52 14.75
CA ARG A 149 5.82 25.72 16.14
C ARG A 149 5.64 24.45 16.98
N ASN A 150 4.49 23.78 16.84
CA ASN A 150 4.21 22.55 17.59
C ASN A 150 5.14 21.40 17.18
N LEU A 151 5.45 21.27 15.89
CA LEU A 151 6.36 20.25 15.37
C LEU A 151 7.79 20.50 15.84
N GLN A 152 8.29 21.74 15.75
CA GLN A 152 9.64 22.11 16.20
C GLN A 152 9.84 21.91 17.70
N ALA A 153 8.77 22.02 18.50
CA ALA A 153 8.84 21.73 19.93
C ALA A 153 8.95 20.24 20.27
N LEU A 154 8.55 19.35 19.34
CA LEU A 154 8.55 17.90 19.54
C LEU A 154 9.70 17.19 18.83
N TRP A 155 10.03 17.67 17.63
CA TRP A 155 11.03 17.08 16.75
C TRP A 155 11.90 18.16 16.12
N ASP A 156 13.20 17.90 16.13
CA ASP A 156 14.21 18.73 15.48
C ASP A 156 14.36 18.38 13.99
N TYR A 157 13.23 18.16 13.30
CA TYR A 157 13.15 17.75 11.90
C TYR A 157 12.27 18.72 11.10
N GLU A 158 12.65 18.99 9.85
CA GLU A 158 11.87 19.80 8.91
C GLU A 158 10.77 18.98 8.21
N LEU A 159 9.75 18.59 8.99
CA LEU A 159 8.64 17.76 8.52
C LEU A 159 7.69 18.45 7.52
N LEU A 160 7.74 19.78 7.45
CA LEU A 160 6.92 20.58 6.51
C LEU A 160 7.67 20.97 5.22
N SER A 161 8.88 20.42 5.02
CA SER A 161 9.62 20.57 3.75
C SER A 161 9.02 19.73 2.61
N GLY A 162 8.20 18.73 2.95
CA GLY A 162 7.52 17.83 2.02
C GLY A 162 8.21 16.47 1.92
N LEU A 163 7.44 15.41 2.14
CA LEU A 163 7.91 14.03 2.16
C LEU A 163 7.62 13.27 0.86
N ARG A 164 7.28 13.97 -0.22
CA ARG A 164 6.89 13.40 -1.51
C ARG A 164 7.94 12.47 -2.09
N THR A 165 9.22 12.82 -1.98
CA THR A 165 10.34 12.04 -2.53
C THR A 165 10.54 10.73 -1.78
N GLN A 166 10.23 10.68 -0.49
CA GLN A 166 10.20 9.44 0.29
C GLN A 166 8.91 8.64 0.07
N LEU A 167 7.74 9.30 0.10
CA LEU A 167 6.45 8.61 0.15
C LEU A 167 5.93 8.17 -1.22
N SER A 168 6.21 8.92 -2.30
CA SER A 168 5.71 8.53 -3.64
C SER A 168 6.26 7.19 -4.11
N PRO A 169 7.59 6.94 -4.05
CA PRO A 169 8.13 5.65 -4.46
C PRO A 169 7.63 4.52 -3.56
N TYR A 170 7.59 4.74 -2.24
CA TYR A 170 7.09 3.78 -1.26
C TYR A 170 5.69 3.25 -1.61
N PHE A 171 4.71 4.15 -1.77
CA PHE A 171 3.34 3.73 -2.08
C PHE A 171 3.22 3.13 -3.49
N ARG A 172 3.97 3.66 -4.46
CA ARG A 172 3.92 3.18 -5.85
C ARG A 172 4.45 1.76 -5.97
N ILE A 173 5.59 1.47 -5.35
CA ILE A 173 6.21 0.14 -5.39
C ILE A 173 5.31 -0.85 -4.66
N LEU A 174 4.83 -0.50 -3.47
CA LEU A 174 3.91 -1.35 -2.70
C LEU A 174 2.63 -1.68 -3.48
N PHE A 175 1.99 -0.67 -4.08
CA PHE A 175 0.81 -0.86 -4.92
C PHE A 175 1.13 -1.73 -6.14
N HIS A 176 2.24 -1.45 -6.82
CA HIS A 176 2.65 -2.21 -8.00
C HIS A 176 2.86 -3.69 -7.70
N ILE A 177 3.48 -4.04 -6.56
CA ILE A 177 3.68 -5.44 -6.17
C ILE A 177 2.33 -6.14 -5.98
N VAL A 178 1.43 -5.53 -5.21
CA VAL A 178 0.11 -6.13 -4.92
C VAL A 178 -0.73 -6.25 -6.20
N GLU A 179 -0.80 -5.18 -6.99
CA GLU A 179 -1.53 -5.15 -8.26
C GLU A 179 -0.98 -6.16 -9.28
N THR A 180 0.34 -6.36 -9.31
CA THR A 180 0.98 -7.34 -10.19
C THR A 180 0.60 -8.77 -9.83
N ILE A 181 0.46 -9.08 -8.54
CA ILE A 181 0.02 -10.40 -8.06
C ILE A 181 -1.47 -10.60 -8.35
N ASP A 182 -2.30 -9.61 -7.97
CA ASP A 182 -3.76 -9.65 -8.13
C ASP A 182 -4.19 -9.88 -9.59
N ASN A 183 -3.54 -9.19 -10.53
CA ASN A 183 -3.84 -9.28 -11.96
C ASN A 183 -3.22 -10.49 -12.68
N ASN A 184 -2.36 -11.26 -12.01
CA ASN A 184 -1.70 -12.39 -12.64
C ASN A 184 -2.74 -13.47 -13.00
N ARG A 185 -2.63 -14.06 -14.21
CA ARG A 185 -3.57 -15.07 -14.72
C ARG A 185 -3.00 -16.50 -14.70
N ILE A 186 -1.69 -16.63 -14.47
CA ILE A 186 -0.96 -17.90 -14.43
C ILE A 186 -1.13 -18.55 -13.06
N ILE A 187 -1.14 -17.75 -11.98
CA ILE A 187 -1.32 -18.26 -10.62
C ILE A 187 -2.78 -18.25 -10.16
N ASP A 188 -3.15 -19.24 -9.35
CA ASP A 188 -4.49 -19.33 -8.76
C ASP A 188 -4.72 -18.34 -7.61
N GLU A 189 -5.98 -18.16 -7.23
CA GLU A 189 -6.38 -17.21 -6.16
C GLU A 189 -5.76 -17.55 -4.80
N LYS A 190 -5.49 -18.83 -4.53
CA LYS A 190 -4.86 -19.27 -3.28
C LYS A 190 -3.41 -18.79 -3.23
N LEU A 191 -2.65 -18.97 -4.31
CA LEU A 191 -1.27 -18.53 -4.41
C LEU A 191 -1.18 -17.00 -4.43
N LYS A 192 -2.11 -16.30 -5.10
CA LYS A 192 -2.21 -14.82 -5.01
C LYS A 192 -2.35 -14.35 -3.57
N TYR A 193 -3.28 -14.97 -2.83
CA TYR A 193 -3.50 -14.62 -1.43
C TYR A 193 -2.25 -14.83 -0.58
N GLU A 194 -1.56 -15.97 -0.72
CA GLU A 194 -0.32 -16.23 0.04
C GLU A 194 0.81 -15.26 -0.34
N LEU A 195 1.02 -14.98 -1.63
CA LEU A 195 2.06 -14.04 -2.07
C LEU A 195 1.83 -12.61 -1.58
N ILE A 196 0.57 -12.15 -1.53
CA ILE A 196 0.23 -10.82 -0.99
C ILE A 196 0.26 -10.82 0.54
N LYS A 197 -0.10 -11.94 1.19
CA LYS A 197 0.10 -12.12 2.62
C LYS A 197 1.59 -11.98 2.99
N ASP A 198 2.51 -12.50 2.19
CA ASP A 198 3.94 -12.28 2.40
C ASP A 198 4.31 -10.79 2.30
N VAL A 199 3.72 -10.05 1.35
CA VAL A 199 3.90 -8.59 1.27
C VAL A 199 3.42 -7.92 2.55
N ARG A 200 2.24 -8.29 3.05
CA ARG A 200 1.69 -7.76 4.31
C ARG A 200 2.59 -8.05 5.51
N VAL A 201 3.17 -9.26 5.59
CA VAL A 201 4.08 -9.66 6.68
C VAL A 201 5.31 -8.77 6.74
N MET A 202 5.76 -8.24 5.60
CA MET A 202 6.88 -7.29 5.55
C MET A 202 6.53 -5.88 6.06
N LEU A 203 5.24 -5.52 6.14
CA LEU A 203 4.81 -4.20 6.60
C LEU A 203 4.70 -4.18 8.12
N SER A 204 5.33 -3.18 8.74
CA SER A 204 5.11 -2.84 10.15
C SER A 204 3.66 -2.43 10.41
N SER A 205 3.22 -2.47 11.67
CA SER A 205 1.88 -1.99 12.04
C SER A 205 1.68 -0.53 11.66
N GLN A 206 2.71 0.32 11.79
CA GLN A 206 2.68 1.72 11.38
C GLN A 206 2.50 1.88 9.88
N GLU A 207 3.16 1.06 9.07
CA GLU A 207 2.96 1.04 7.62
C GLU A 207 1.55 0.61 7.24
N GLN A 208 0.97 -0.38 7.93
CA GLN A 208 -0.41 -0.81 7.69
C GLN A 208 -1.42 0.29 8.06
N ILE A 209 -1.22 0.99 9.18
CA ILE A 209 -2.03 2.15 9.57
C ILE A 209 -1.91 3.25 8.51
N LEU A 210 -0.68 3.59 8.11
CA LEU A 210 -0.43 4.63 7.11
C LEU A 210 -1.04 4.27 5.75
N LEU A 211 -0.97 3.00 5.33
CA LEU A 211 -1.62 2.50 4.12
C LEU A 211 -3.14 2.66 4.19
N LEU A 212 -3.75 2.28 5.32
CA LEU A 212 -5.20 2.45 5.52
C LEU A 212 -5.59 3.93 5.45
N LEU A 213 -4.86 4.82 6.13
CA LEU A 213 -5.12 6.26 6.09
C LEU A 213 -4.94 6.81 4.67
N ASN A 214 -3.91 6.37 3.95
CA ASN A 214 -3.70 6.77 2.56
C ASN A 214 -4.85 6.35 1.65
N SER A 215 -5.40 5.13 1.84
CA SER A 215 -6.51 4.65 1.01
C SER A 215 -7.81 5.46 1.19
N LEU A 216 -7.97 6.14 2.33
CA LEU A 216 -9.09 7.07 2.58
C LEU A 216 -8.92 8.45 1.93
N THR A 217 -7.75 8.72 1.35
CA THR A 217 -7.48 9.99 0.66
C THR A 217 -7.51 9.79 -0.84
N SER A 218 -7.65 10.90 -1.58
CA SER A 218 -7.54 10.90 -3.04
C SER A 218 -6.17 10.43 -3.56
N PHE A 219 -5.14 10.35 -2.71
CA PHE A 219 -3.84 9.80 -3.08
C PHE A 219 -3.82 8.26 -3.17
N GLY A 220 -4.73 7.59 -2.47
CA GLY A 220 -4.73 6.14 -2.31
C GLY A 220 -6.04 5.45 -2.71
N GLU A 221 -6.99 6.16 -3.31
CA GLU A 221 -8.33 5.64 -3.63
C GLU A 221 -8.31 4.33 -4.45
N LYS A 222 -7.32 4.16 -5.32
CA LYS A 222 -7.12 2.95 -6.14
C LYS A 222 -7.04 1.65 -5.34
N TRP A 223 -6.54 1.70 -4.10
CA TRP A 223 -6.51 0.55 -3.21
C TRP A 223 -7.92 0.05 -2.89
N ASN A 224 -8.87 0.98 -2.72
CA ASN A 224 -10.25 0.69 -2.37
C ASN A 224 -11.10 0.40 -3.63
N GLU A 225 -10.87 1.10 -4.75
CA GLU A 225 -11.52 0.82 -6.04
C GLU A 225 -11.33 -0.64 -6.48
N LYS A 226 -10.14 -1.19 -6.25
CA LYS A 226 -9.79 -2.59 -6.53
C LYS A 226 -10.07 -3.54 -5.37
N ASN A 227 -10.62 -3.05 -4.26
CA ASN A 227 -10.87 -3.83 -3.04
C ASN A 227 -9.63 -4.54 -2.45
N LEU A 228 -8.41 -4.08 -2.75
CA LEU A 228 -7.17 -4.77 -2.38
C LEU A 228 -6.95 -4.83 -0.86
N ILE A 229 -7.30 -3.76 -0.14
CA ILE A 229 -7.21 -3.68 1.33
C ILE A 229 -8.04 -4.77 1.99
N VAL A 230 -9.25 -4.98 1.46
CA VAL A 230 -10.22 -5.94 1.98
C VAL A 230 -9.84 -7.34 1.54
N ASN A 231 -9.75 -7.60 0.23
CA ASN A 231 -9.53 -8.93 -0.35
C ASN A 231 -8.34 -9.67 0.28
N TYR A 232 -7.24 -8.95 0.50
CA TYR A 232 -5.99 -9.53 1.02
C TYR A 232 -5.75 -9.26 2.49
N LYS A 233 -6.73 -8.66 3.19
CA LYS A 233 -6.63 -8.24 4.59
C LYS A 233 -5.33 -7.46 4.89
N LEU A 234 -4.94 -6.52 4.03
CA LEU A 234 -3.63 -5.82 4.10
C LEU A 234 -3.41 -5.07 5.42
N CYS A 235 -4.48 -4.73 6.11
CA CYS A 235 -4.49 -3.96 7.34
C CYS A 235 -4.88 -4.79 8.58
N ARG A 236 -4.68 -6.11 8.52
CA ARG A 236 -5.03 -7.05 9.59
C ARG A 236 -4.34 -6.75 10.93
N ASN A 237 -3.10 -6.25 10.91
CA ASN A 237 -2.31 -6.08 12.14
C ASN A 237 -2.51 -4.70 12.79
N ILE A 238 -3.54 -3.95 12.38
CA ILE A 238 -3.92 -2.69 13.03
C ILE A 238 -4.52 -2.92 14.42
N GLY A 239 -4.97 -4.15 14.73
CA GLY A 239 -5.71 -4.53 15.94
C GLY A 239 -5.05 -4.27 17.31
N ALA A 240 -3.80 -3.78 17.37
CA ALA A 240 -3.20 -3.28 18.63
C ALA A 240 -3.50 -1.79 18.91
N GLN A 241 -4.01 -1.03 17.92
CA GLN A 241 -4.40 0.37 18.05
C GLN A 241 -5.79 0.59 17.42
N GLU A 242 -6.80 0.77 18.26
CA GLU A 242 -8.19 0.90 17.80
C GLU A 242 -8.47 2.23 17.10
N ASN A 243 -7.70 3.28 17.44
CA ASN A 243 -7.92 4.64 16.95
C ASN A 243 -6.61 5.31 16.52
N PHE A 244 -6.65 6.04 15.39
CA PHE A 244 -5.64 7.00 15.00
C PHE A 244 -6.23 8.41 15.06
N SER A 245 -5.78 9.24 16.01
CA SER A 245 -6.43 10.51 16.31
C SER A 245 -7.94 10.28 16.58
N GLU A 246 -8.83 10.95 15.85
CA GLU A 246 -10.28 10.74 15.91
C GLU A 246 -10.80 9.62 14.98
N ILE A 247 -9.93 8.95 14.22
CA ILE A 247 -10.31 7.91 13.24
C ILE A 247 -10.33 6.55 13.92
N ASN A 248 -11.51 5.92 13.98
CA ASN A 248 -11.63 4.52 14.39
C ASN A 248 -11.22 3.60 13.25
N LEU A 249 -10.03 3.00 13.35
CA LEU A 249 -9.44 2.23 12.26
C LEU A 249 -10.20 0.93 11.98
N LYS A 250 -10.75 0.31 13.03
CA LYS A 250 -11.57 -0.90 12.91
C LYS A 250 -12.86 -0.61 12.14
N GLN A 251 -13.53 0.50 12.48
CA GLN A 251 -14.75 0.91 11.80
C GLN A 251 -14.49 1.26 10.34
N VAL A 252 -13.35 1.88 10.03
CA VAL A 252 -12.94 2.11 8.64
C VAL A 252 -12.87 0.80 7.87
N VAL A 253 -12.18 -0.22 8.40
CA VAL A 253 -12.08 -1.54 7.74
C VAL A 253 -13.47 -2.16 7.56
N PHE A 254 -14.35 -2.06 8.57
CA PHE A 254 -15.71 -2.56 8.47
C PHE A 254 -16.52 -1.86 7.38
N ASN A 255 -16.41 -0.54 7.26
CA ASN A 255 -17.06 0.22 6.20
C ASN A 255 -16.55 -0.20 4.81
N LEU A 256 -15.25 -0.48 4.66
CA LEU A 256 -14.69 -1.00 3.42
C LEU A 256 -15.21 -2.41 3.08
N ILE A 257 -15.35 -3.28 4.09
CA ILE A 257 -15.97 -4.61 3.92
C ILE A 257 -17.44 -4.46 3.50
N ASP A 258 -18.17 -3.53 4.11
CA ASP A 258 -19.57 -3.27 3.79
C ASP A 258 -19.77 -2.76 2.35
N ALA A 259 -18.84 -1.97 1.85
CA ALA A 259 -18.81 -1.51 0.47
C ALA A 259 -18.36 -2.59 -0.55
N SER A 260 -17.75 -3.68 -0.08
CA SER A 260 -17.24 -4.75 -0.94
C SER A 260 -18.32 -5.73 -1.42
N LYS A 261 -17.94 -6.59 -2.38
CA LYS A 261 -18.79 -7.67 -2.93
C LYS A 261 -18.73 -8.98 -2.11
N ILE A 262 -18.16 -8.96 -0.90
CA ILE A 262 -18.11 -10.13 -0.03
C ILE A 262 -19.53 -10.58 0.33
N LEU A 263 -19.79 -11.88 0.23
CA LEU A 263 -21.11 -12.48 0.51
C LEU A 263 -21.40 -12.47 2.02
N ASP A 264 -20.58 -13.17 2.81
CA ASP A 264 -20.74 -13.25 4.27
C ASP A 264 -19.88 -12.18 4.98
N LYS A 265 -20.39 -10.95 4.96
CA LYS A 265 -19.68 -9.78 5.53
C LYS A 265 -19.47 -9.90 7.04
N GLU A 266 -20.42 -10.46 7.78
CA GLU A 266 -20.34 -10.55 9.23
C GLU A 266 -19.30 -11.59 9.68
N SER A 267 -19.26 -12.76 9.05
CA SER A 267 -18.18 -13.73 9.29
C SER A 267 -16.81 -13.16 8.85
N TYR A 268 -16.78 -12.43 7.74
CA TYR A 268 -15.54 -11.81 7.26
C TYR A 268 -15.00 -10.75 8.21
N LYS A 269 -15.87 -9.87 8.76
CA LYS A 269 -15.50 -8.86 9.77
C LYS A 269 -14.90 -9.50 11.02
N LYS A 270 -15.48 -10.62 11.50
CA LYS A 270 -14.96 -11.37 12.65
C LYS A 270 -13.55 -11.91 12.37
N SER A 271 -13.39 -12.60 11.25
CA SER A 271 -12.11 -13.21 10.88
C SER A 271 -11.06 -12.22 10.34
N TYR A 272 -11.37 -10.94 10.14
CA TYR A 272 -10.43 -10.01 9.52
C TYR A 272 -9.20 -9.78 10.38
N PHE A 273 -9.42 -9.61 11.69
CA PHE A 273 -8.40 -9.28 12.69
C PHE A 273 -7.90 -10.51 13.47
N GLU A 274 -8.61 -11.64 13.40
CA GLU A 274 -8.14 -12.96 13.84
C GLU A 274 -7.06 -13.45 12.89
#